data_AF-A0A6A3G7A4-F1
#
_entry.id   AF-A0A6A3G7A4-F1
#
_cell.length_a   1.000
_cell.length_b   1.000
_cell.length_c   1.000
_cell.angle_alpha   90.00
_cell.angle_beta   90.00
_cell.angle_gamma   90.00
#
_symmetry.space_group_name_H-M   'P 1'
#
loop_
_entity.id
_entity.type
_entity.pdbx_description
1 polymer ?
#
loop_
_entity_poly.entity_id
_entity_poly.type
_entity_poly.pdbx_seq_one_letter_code
_entity_poly.pdbx_strand_id
1 'polypeptide(L)'
;MLRHRFDTAEKECVEGILASARAEREARTGTRTTATEAAPSGATPTPPPDDGTCPISSDRLRQHFEVVNTPPLEFDPEAPEGEAFRAAMARLPPATRFAELLTEAPTADDIETQLQHVRGASSPGLDGV
;
A
#
# COMPACT_ATOMS: atom_id res chain seq x y z
N MET A 1 -14.35 -26.59 -3.43
CA MET A 1 -13.40 -27.51 -2.78
C MET A 1 -11.97 -27.32 -3.34
N LEU A 2 -11.36 -26.13 -3.22
CA LEU A 2 -9.96 -25.94 -3.64
C LEU A 2 -8.97 -25.89 -2.46
N ARG A 3 -9.45 -25.59 -1.25
CA ARG A 3 -8.58 -25.39 -0.08
C ARG A 3 -7.78 -26.63 0.32
N HIS A 4 -8.33 -27.83 0.15
CA HIS A 4 -7.63 -29.08 0.48
C HIS A 4 -6.55 -29.51 -0.53
N ARG A 5 -6.43 -28.86 -1.70
CA ARG A 5 -5.39 -29.20 -2.70
C ARG A 5 -4.03 -28.61 -2.35
N PHE A 6 -3.99 -27.60 -1.48
CA PHE A 6 -2.77 -26.86 -1.17
C PHE A 6 -1.92 -27.52 -0.06
N ASP A 7 -2.47 -28.44 0.73
CA ASP A 7 -1.80 -28.90 1.96
C ASP A 7 -0.77 -30.04 1.76
N THR A 8 -0.68 -30.67 0.58
CA THR A 8 0.18 -31.87 0.40
C THR A 8 1.13 -31.79 -0.81
N ALA A 9 0.87 -30.90 -1.77
CA ALA A 9 1.72 -30.72 -2.95
C ALA A 9 1.56 -29.30 -3.51
N GLU A 10 1.73 -28.28 -2.66
CA GLU A 10 1.48 -26.88 -2.99
C GLU A 10 2.19 -26.45 -4.28
N LYS A 11 3.47 -26.80 -4.42
CA LYS A 11 4.28 -26.47 -5.61
C LYS A 11 3.70 -27.04 -6.89
N GLU A 12 3.39 -28.34 -6.91
CA GLU A 12 2.83 -29.01 -8.10
C GLU A 12 1.42 -28.50 -8.42
N CYS A 13 0.63 -28.18 -7.38
CA CYS A 13 -0.68 -27.58 -7.55
C CYS A 13 -0.57 -26.19 -8.18
N VAL A 14 0.33 -25.34 -7.69
CA VAL A 14 0.55 -23.98 -8.22
C VAL A 14 1.11 -24.05 -9.65
N GLU A 15 2.08 -24.93 -9.91
CA GLU A 15 2.62 -25.15 -11.26
C GLU A 15 1.52 -25.63 -12.22
N GLY A 16 0.64 -26.53 -11.80
CA GLY A 16 -0.49 -27.00 -12.59
C GLY A 16 -1.50 -25.90 -12.91
N ILE A 17 -1.79 -25.00 -11.96
CA ILE A 17 -2.66 -23.84 -12.18
C ILE A 17 -2.02 -22.87 -13.18
N LEU A 18 -0.73 -22.56 -13.01
CA LEU A 18 0.00 -21.66 -13.90
C LEU A 18 0.13 -22.21 -15.33
N ALA A 19 0.38 -23.51 -15.48
CA ALA A 19 0.42 -24.17 -16.79
C ALA A 19 -0.94 -24.14 -17.49
N SER A 20 -2.02 -24.43 -16.77
CA SER A 20 -3.39 -24.39 -17.30
C SER A 20 -3.77 -22.99 -17.76
N ALA A 21 -3.48 -21.97 -16.95
CA ALA A 21 -3.74 -20.57 -17.30
C ALA A 21 -2.95 -20.09 -18.53
N ARG A 22 -1.72 -20.59 -18.75
CA ARG A 22 -0.94 -20.29 -19.96
C ARG A 22 -1.58 -20.93 -21.20
N ALA A 23 -1.97 -22.20 -21.11
CA ALA A 23 -2.63 -22.91 -22.22
C ALA A 23 -3.96 -22.24 -22.62
N GLU A 24 -4.76 -21.78 -21.64
CA GLU A 24 -5.99 -21.03 -21.90
C GLU A 24 -5.74 -19.70 -22.62
N ARG A 25 -4.68 -18.98 -22.26
CA ARG A 25 -4.29 -17.72 -22.93
C ARG A 25 -3.81 -17.96 -24.35
N GLU A 26 -3.03 -19.00 -24.59
CA GLU A 26 -2.56 -19.39 -25.93
C GLU A 26 -3.73 -19.79 -26.84
N ALA A 27 -4.65 -20.61 -26.33
CA ALA A 27 -5.87 -20.99 -27.05
C ALA A 27 -6.72 -19.77 -27.42
N ARG A 28 -6.89 -18.82 -26.50
CA ARG A 28 -7.67 -17.59 -26.73
C ARG A 28 -6.98 -16.62 -27.71
N THR A 29 -5.66 -16.64 -27.76
CA THR A 29 -4.88 -15.84 -28.73
C THR A 29 -5.03 -16.39 -30.15
N GLY A 30 -5.16 -17.71 -30.31
CA GLY A 30 -5.47 -18.37 -31.59
C GLY A 30 -6.83 -17.96 -32.17
N THR A 31 -7.86 -17.80 -31.33
CA THR A 31 -9.22 -17.42 -31.73
C THR A 31 -9.38 -15.95 -32.10
N ARG A 32 -8.47 -15.07 -31.66
CA ARG A 32 -8.54 -13.61 -31.93
C ARG A 32 -8.24 -13.24 -33.38
N THR A 33 -7.66 -14.15 -34.17
CA THR A 33 -7.24 -13.87 -35.55
C THR A 33 -8.39 -13.90 -36.57
N THR A 34 -9.58 -14.40 -36.20
CA THR A 34 -10.68 -14.64 -37.16
C THR A 34 -11.94 -13.79 -36.96
N ALA A 35 -11.98 -12.87 -36.00
CA ALA A 35 -13.17 -12.05 -35.76
C ALA A 35 -12.82 -10.55 -35.72
N THR A 36 -12.65 -9.95 -36.90
CA THR A 36 -12.99 -8.54 -37.10
C THR A 36 -14.32 -8.52 -37.84
N GLU A 37 -15.41 -8.45 -37.09
CA GLU A 37 -16.70 -8.09 -37.65
C GLU A 37 -17.37 -7.08 -36.71
N ALA A 38 -17.68 -5.91 -37.26
CA ALA A 38 -18.18 -4.74 -36.56
C ALA A 38 -19.70 -4.64 -36.68
N ALA A 39 -20.39 -4.30 -35.58
CA ALA A 39 -21.64 -3.51 -35.49
C ALA A 39 -22.30 -3.69 -34.09
N PRO A 40 -23.35 -2.93 -33.72
CA PRO A 40 -23.52 -1.48 -33.73
C PRO A 40 -23.85 -0.92 -32.32
N SER A 41 -23.88 0.41 -32.21
CA SER A 41 -24.13 1.18 -30.98
C SER A 41 -25.61 1.12 -30.56
N GLY A 42 -25.89 0.67 -29.33
CA GLY A 42 -27.22 0.81 -28.74
C GLY A 42 -27.65 -0.23 -27.70
N ALA A 43 -26.82 -0.55 -26.70
CA ALA A 43 -27.27 -1.32 -25.54
C ALA A 43 -26.59 -0.84 -24.24
N THR A 44 -27.40 -0.70 -23.18
CA THR A 44 -27.02 -0.45 -21.79
C THR A 44 -25.81 -1.31 -21.40
N PRO A 45 -24.75 -0.76 -20.75
CA PRO A 45 -23.52 -1.50 -20.55
C PRO A 45 -23.76 -2.59 -19.51
N THR A 46 -23.99 -3.82 -19.99
CA THR A 46 -23.68 -5.03 -19.23
C THR A 46 -22.20 -4.91 -18.82
N PRO A 47 -21.83 -5.12 -17.56
CA PRO A 47 -20.41 -5.16 -17.20
C PRO A 47 -19.75 -6.19 -18.13
N PRO A 48 -18.67 -5.79 -18.83
CA PRO A 48 -18.02 -6.68 -19.78
C PRO A 48 -17.63 -7.98 -19.05
N PRO A 49 -17.67 -9.14 -19.75
CA PRO A 49 -17.15 -10.36 -19.16
C PRO A 49 -15.72 -10.09 -18.68
N ASP A 50 -15.42 -10.50 -17.45
CA ASP A 50 -14.07 -10.41 -16.88
C ASP A 50 -13.15 -11.25 -17.77
N ASP A 51 -12.49 -10.55 -18.70
CA ASP A 51 -11.70 -11.14 -19.77
C ASP A 51 -10.33 -11.61 -19.26
N GLY A 52 -10.10 -11.51 -17.94
CA GLY A 52 -8.86 -11.83 -17.26
C GLY A 52 -7.76 -10.82 -17.58
N THR A 53 -8.08 -9.71 -18.24
CA THR A 53 -7.17 -8.62 -18.51
C THR A 53 -7.27 -7.63 -17.36
N CYS A 54 -6.14 -7.31 -16.73
CA CYS A 54 -6.14 -6.27 -15.72
C CYS A 54 -6.70 -4.97 -16.34
N PRO A 55 -7.77 -4.37 -15.77
CA PRO A 55 -8.35 -3.14 -16.33
C PRO A 55 -7.39 -1.94 -16.21
N ILE A 56 -6.29 -2.12 -15.48
CA ILE A 56 -5.22 -1.15 -15.33
C ILE A 56 -4.07 -1.55 -16.26
N SER A 57 -3.73 -0.68 -17.21
CA SER A 57 -2.58 -0.88 -18.09
C SER A 57 -1.27 -0.99 -17.29
N SER A 58 -0.31 -1.76 -17.79
CA SER A 58 1.03 -1.88 -17.19
C SER A 58 1.73 -0.55 -16.98
N ASP A 59 1.57 0.42 -17.91
CA ASP A 59 2.13 1.77 -17.75
C ASP A 59 1.54 2.53 -16.57
N ARG A 60 0.22 2.45 -16.41
CA ARG A 60 -0.48 3.08 -15.27
C ARG A 60 -0.08 2.43 -13.93
N LEU A 61 0.13 1.13 -13.90
CA LEU A 61 0.67 0.44 -12.71
C LEU A 61 2.10 0.91 -12.42
N ARG A 62 2.97 0.90 -13.43
CA ARG A 62 4.37 1.35 -13.31
C ARG A 62 4.47 2.78 -12.81
N GLN A 63 3.71 3.71 -13.38
CA GLN A 63 3.67 5.11 -12.95
C GLN A 63 3.22 5.25 -11.49
N HIS A 64 2.23 4.47 -11.06
CA HIS A 64 1.79 4.46 -9.67
C HIS A 64 2.90 3.94 -8.73
N PHE A 65 3.56 2.85 -9.10
CA PHE A 65 4.68 2.30 -8.33
C PHE A 65 5.87 3.25 -8.27
N GLU A 66 6.20 3.93 -9.38
CA GLU A 66 7.26 4.95 -9.42
C GLU A 66 6.96 6.10 -8.45
N VAL A 67 5.71 6.61 -8.42
CA VAL A 67 5.30 7.68 -7.50
C VAL A 67 5.31 7.21 -6.04
N VAL A 68 4.78 6.01 -5.76
CA VAL A 68 4.63 5.52 -4.38
C VAL A 68 5.95 4.98 -3.80
N ASN A 69 6.83 4.44 -4.63
CA ASN A 69 8.15 3.95 -4.23
C ASN A 69 9.26 4.89 -4.67
N THR A 70 8.96 6.16 -4.94
CA THR A 70 10.01 7.16 -5.11
C THR A 70 10.85 7.11 -3.83
N PRO A 71 12.16 6.84 -3.90
CA PRO A 71 13.01 6.85 -2.72
C PRO A 71 12.80 8.19 -2.01
N PRO A 72 12.58 8.20 -0.68
CA PRO A 72 12.42 9.45 0.03
C PRO A 72 13.69 10.27 -0.23
N LEU A 73 13.53 11.36 -0.97
CA LEU A 73 14.54 12.38 -1.07
C LEU A 73 14.77 12.91 0.35
N GLU A 74 16.02 13.21 0.68
CA GLU A 74 16.32 13.90 1.92
C GLU A 74 15.51 15.19 1.97
N PHE A 75 14.71 15.35 3.03
CA PHE A 75 13.85 16.51 3.16
C PHE A 75 14.69 17.75 3.48
N ASP A 76 14.73 18.71 2.56
CA ASP A 76 15.34 20.02 2.76
C ASP A 76 14.25 21.04 3.14
N PRO A 77 14.22 21.55 4.38
CA PRO A 77 13.23 22.53 4.82
C PRO A 77 13.38 23.90 4.13
N GLU A 78 14.55 24.22 3.56
CA GLU A 78 14.82 25.48 2.87
C GLU A 78 14.46 25.43 1.38
N ALA A 79 14.24 24.24 0.83
CA ALA A 79 13.73 24.08 -0.53
C ALA A 79 12.28 24.60 -0.68
N PRO A 80 11.81 24.88 -1.91
CA PRO A 80 10.44 25.32 -2.15
C PRO A 80 9.37 24.40 -1.56
N GLU A 81 9.60 23.09 -1.58
CA GLU A 81 8.73 22.06 -1.02
C GLU A 81 8.58 22.17 0.50
N GLY A 82 9.56 22.79 1.18
CA GLY A 82 9.59 23.03 2.62
C GLY A 82 8.75 24.23 3.09
N GLU A 83 8.11 25.00 2.19
CA GLU A 83 7.31 26.19 2.57
C GLU A 83 6.21 25.85 3.60
N ALA A 84 5.44 24.78 3.34
CA ALA A 84 4.36 24.37 4.22
C ALA A 84 4.89 23.97 5.62
N PHE A 85 6.04 23.31 5.67
CA PHE A 85 6.72 22.96 6.92
C PHE A 85 7.19 24.20 7.68
N ARG A 86 7.87 25.14 7.00
CA ARG A 86 8.32 26.39 7.63
C ARG A 86 7.15 27.25 8.12
N ALA A 87 6.06 27.32 7.35
CA ALA A 87 4.83 28.00 7.75
C ALA A 87 4.19 27.35 9.00
N ALA A 88 4.22 26.03 9.10
CA ALA A 88 3.77 25.32 10.30
C ALA A 88 4.66 25.61 11.51
N MET A 89 5.99 25.55 11.33
CA MET A 89 6.96 25.83 12.40
C MET A 89 6.85 27.26 12.93
N ALA A 90 6.60 28.25 12.05
CA ALA A 90 6.41 29.64 12.42
C ALA A 90 5.18 29.90 13.30
N ARG A 91 4.22 28.96 13.32
CA ARG A 91 3.01 29.05 14.16
C ARG A 91 3.19 28.45 15.54
N LEU A 92 4.29 27.75 15.79
CA LEU A 92 4.58 27.19 17.10
C LEU A 92 4.94 28.30 18.09
N PRO A 93 4.54 28.18 19.37
CA PRO A 93 5.03 29.10 20.40
C PRO A 93 6.56 29.04 20.48
N PRO A 94 7.23 30.12 20.91
CA PRO A 94 8.67 30.10 21.14
C PRO A 94 9.04 28.90 22.00
N ALA A 95 10.05 28.15 21.57
CA ALA A 95 10.53 27.01 22.35
C ALA A 95 10.91 27.48 23.75
N THR A 96 10.08 27.13 24.73
CA THR A 96 10.39 27.35 26.13
C THR A 96 11.49 26.38 26.50
N ARG A 97 12.64 26.91 26.91
CA ARG A 97 13.79 26.12 27.38
C ARG A 97 13.46 25.49 28.74
N PHE A 98 12.55 24.53 28.78
CA PHE A 98 12.44 23.62 29.93
C PHE A 98 13.52 22.54 29.78
N ALA A 99 14.79 22.97 29.80
CA ALA A 99 15.93 22.06 29.73
C ALA A 99 16.01 21.16 30.98
N GLU A 100 15.43 21.63 32.11
CA GLU A 100 15.38 20.91 33.37
C GLU A 100 14.69 19.54 33.24
N LEU A 101 13.63 19.44 32.42
CA LEU A 101 12.93 18.18 32.12
C LEU A 101 13.77 17.15 31.34
N LEU A 102 14.86 17.59 30.68
CA LEU A 102 15.76 16.73 29.91
C LEU A 102 17.08 16.46 30.62
N THR A 103 17.40 17.23 31.67
CA THR A 103 18.65 17.11 32.45
C THR A 103 18.43 16.46 33.80
N GLU A 104 17.24 16.62 34.39
CA GLU A 104 16.89 15.99 35.66
C GLU A 104 16.34 14.59 35.40
N ALA A 105 16.82 13.61 36.18
CA ALA A 105 16.31 12.25 36.07
C ALA A 105 14.81 12.27 36.47
N PRO A 106 13.92 11.67 35.67
CA PRO A 106 12.49 11.66 36.01
C PRO A 106 12.29 11.00 37.36
N THR A 107 11.44 11.60 38.19
CA THR A 107 11.13 11.02 39.50
C THR A 107 10.23 9.79 39.32
N ALA A 108 10.17 8.92 40.34
CA ALA A 108 9.30 7.75 40.29
C ALA A 108 7.82 8.13 40.10
N ASP A 109 7.41 9.26 40.68
CA ASP A 109 6.04 9.77 40.58
C ASP A 109 5.72 10.27 39.16
N ASP A 110 6.69 10.88 38.47
CA ASP A 110 6.55 11.29 37.06
C ASP A 110 6.37 10.06 36.15
N ILE A 111 7.17 9.01 36.40
CA ILE A 111 7.10 7.76 35.65
C ILE A 111 5.74 7.08 35.88
N GLU A 112 5.27 7.00 37.12
CA GLU A 112 3.99 6.38 37.44
C GLU A 112 2.81 7.16 36.84
N THR A 113 2.86 8.49 36.85
CA THR A 113 1.85 9.35 36.21
C THR A 113 1.78 9.10 34.70
N GLN A 114 2.94 9.00 34.03
CA GLN A 114 2.99 8.71 32.59
C GLN A 114 2.48 7.29 32.30
N LEU A 115 2.87 6.28 33.09
CA LEU A 115 2.39 4.90 32.93
C LEU A 115 0.87 4.78 33.11
N GLN A 116 0.28 5.53 34.04
CA GLN A 116 -1.17 5.57 34.23
C GLN A 116 -1.88 6.23 33.05
N HIS A 117 -1.27 7.22 32.40
CA HIS A 117 -1.83 7.89 31.22
C HIS A 117 -1.96 6.94 30.00
N VAL A 118 -0.98 6.05 29.79
CA VAL A 118 -0.99 5.11 28.65
C VAL A 118 -1.82 3.84 28.87
N ARG A 119 -2.13 3.50 30.13
CA ARG A 119 -2.86 2.27 30.50
C ARG A 119 -4.30 2.17 29.97
N GLY A 120 -4.89 3.27 29.49
CA GLY A 120 -6.32 3.34 29.21
C GLY A 120 -6.79 2.88 27.81
N ALA A 121 -5.97 3.03 26.76
CA ALA A 121 -6.47 2.83 25.39
C ALA A 121 -5.41 2.50 24.31
N SER A 122 -4.12 2.34 24.67
CA SER A 122 -3.10 2.06 23.66
C SER A 122 -3.14 0.62 23.19
N SER A 123 -3.06 0.44 21.87
CA SER A 123 -2.76 -0.86 21.28
C SER A 123 -1.30 -1.25 21.59
N PRO A 124 -0.97 -2.55 21.67
CA PRO A 124 0.39 -2.99 21.95
C PRO A 124 1.40 -2.42 20.96
N GLY A 125 2.61 -2.16 21.44
CA GLY A 125 3.76 -1.74 20.64
C GLY A 125 4.21 -2.80 19.64
N LEU A 126 5.24 -2.45 18.86
CA LEU A 126 5.84 -3.34 17.85
C LEU A 126 6.49 -4.60 18.47
N ASP A 127 6.83 -4.53 19.75
CA ASP A 127 7.30 -5.62 20.60
C ASP A 127 6.16 -6.44 21.24
N GLY A 128 4.91 -6.05 21.02
CA GLY A 128 3.72 -6.78 21.46
C GLY A 128 3.32 -6.55 22.92
N VAL A 129 3.90 -5.55 23.59
CA VAL A 129 3.54 -5.11 24.96
C VAL A 129 2.82 -3.77 24.98
#